data_AF-A0ABC8Q806-F1
#
_entry.id   AF-A0ABC8Q806-F1
#
_cell.length_a   1.000
_cell.length_b   1.000
_cell.length_c   1.000
_cell.angle_alpha   90.00
_cell.angle_beta   90.00
_cell.angle_gamma   90.00
#
_symmetry.space_group_name_H-M   'P 1'
#
loop_
_entity.id
_entity.type
_entity.pdbx_description
1 polymer ?
#
loop_
_entity_poly.entity_id
_entity_poly.type
_entity_poly.pdbx_seq_one_letter_code
_entity_poly.pdbx_strand_id
1 'polypeptide(L)'
;MDPRIRNPCWRDLGATVEVGDLPVKQNIWIDYADSPISAADAARQIPAECLASPIPPIPAGDTVSATPTVLILPGWQNSGAEHWQSRWERLHGDRRVEQRDWFAPKRADWVAALEAEVSAAPGDVILVAHSLGCVLTAHWAATSARAVRVRGALLVAPPQLDRADMPPELADFRPIPQQRLPFPAVLVFSTDDPFSDAAWSHSQAETWGAEPVNLGARGHINAESGLGDWPEARAIVAKWMKDLI
;
A
#
# COMPACT_ATOMS: atom_id res chain seq x y z
N MET A 1 -14.27 3.52 29.75
CA MET A 1 -13.52 4.00 30.95
C MET A 1 -12.15 3.36 30.91
N ASP A 2 -11.09 4.19 30.94
CA ASP A 2 -9.71 3.79 30.67
C ASP A 2 -9.12 2.88 31.77
N PRO A 3 -8.57 1.68 31.44
CA PRO A 3 -7.97 0.77 32.42
C PRO A 3 -6.68 1.30 33.09
N ARG A 4 -6.09 2.39 32.59
CA ARG A 4 -4.89 3.04 33.18
C ARG A 4 -5.18 3.81 34.48
N ILE A 5 -6.46 4.00 34.83
CA ILE A 5 -6.89 4.68 36.07
C ILE A 5 -6.97 3.71 37.28
N ARG A 6 -6.60 2.44 37.11
CA ARG A 6 -6.68 1.41 38.18
C ARG A 6 -5.38 1.14 38.94
N ASN A 7 -4.29 1.84 38.67
CA ASN A 7 -3.10 1.74 39.52
C ASN A 7 -3.15 2.82 40.62
N PRO A 8 -3.30 2.45 41.90
CA PRO A 8 -3.41 3.42 42.99
C PRO A 8 -2.17 4.32 43.14
N CYS A 9 -0.99 3.94 42.65
CA CYS A 9 0.24 4.76 42.72
C CYS A 9 0.11 6.14 42.02
N TRP A 10 -0.68 6.26 40.95
CA TRP A 10 -0.64 7.44 40.07
C TRP A 10 -1.81 8.41 40.27
N ARG A 11 -2.71 8.08 41.19
CA ARG A 11 -3.96 8.82 41.41
C ARG A 11 -3.77 10.11 42.19
N ASP A 12 -2.71 10.20 43.01
CA ASP A 12 -2.49 11.29 43.97
C ASP A 12 -1.50 12.36 43.47
N LEU A 13 -0.90 12.20 42.28
CA LEU A 13 0.12 13.11 41.74
C LEU A 13 -0.40 14.14 40.71
N GLY A 14 -1.72 14.21 40.48
CA GLY A 14 -2.31 15.27 39.62
C GLY A 14 -1.88 15.25 38.15
N ALA A 15 -1.31 14.15 37.65
CA ALA A 15 -0.78 14.07 36.28
C ALA A 15 -1.92 14.06 35.25
N THR A 16 -2.02 15.12 34.45
CA THR A 16 -2.78 15.13 33.20
C THR A 16 -1.92 14.53 32.09
N VAL A 17 -2.44 13.50 31.42
CA VAL A 17 -1.77 12.86 30.27
C VAL A 17 -2.28 13.54 29.01
N GLU A 18 -1.46 14.41 28.41
CA GLU A 18 -1.68 14.86 27.03
C GLU A 18 -0.90 13.96 26.05
N VAL A 19 -1.59 13.48 25.03
CA VAL A 19 -1.01 12.68 23.95
C VAL A 19 -0.64 13.64 22.83
N GLY A 20 0.64 13.95 22.68
CA GLY A 20 1.15 14.74 21.55
C GLY A 20 1.48 13.86 20.35
N ASP A 21 1.07 14.31 19.16
CA ASP A 21 1.31 13.63 17.88
C ASP A 21 2.74 13.84 17.37
N LEU A 22 3.69 12.96 17.69
CA LEU A 22 4.91 12.72 16.88
C LEU A 22 5.46 11.27 17.08
N PRO A 23 6.09 10.66 16.06
CA PRO A 23 6.44 9.25 16.08
C PRO A 23 7.81 8.98 16.74
N VAL A 24 7.81 7.97 17.61
CA VAL A 24 8.96 7.23 18.16
C VAL A 24 9.93 8.03 19.07
N LYS A 25 9.60 8.04 20.37
CA LYS A 25 10.46 7.57 21.48
C LYS A 25 9.58 7.45 22.73
N GLN A 26 9.60 6.30 23.38
CA GLN A 26 8.95 6.09 24.68
C GLN A 26 9.57 7.02 25.72
N ASN A 27 8.98 8.19 25.94
CA ASN A 27 9.20 9.01 27.11
C ASN A 27 7.85 9.61 27.51
N ILE A 28 7.41 9.32 28.74
CA ILE A 28 6.32 10.06 29.38
C ILE A 28 6.92 11.38 29.82
N TRP A 29 6.39 12.50 29.32
CA TRP A 29 6.67 13.82 29.87
C TRP A 29 5.62 14.08 30.94
N ILE A 30 6.05 14.29 32.18
CA ILE A 30 5.22 14.92 33.20
C ILE A 30 5.49 16.41 33.06
N ASP A 31 4.49 17.15 32.59
CA ASP A 31 4.60 18.61 32.54
C ASP A 31 4.45 19.15 33.96
N TYR A 32 5.49 19.82 34.45
CA TYR A 32 5.54 20.44 35.79
C TYR A 32 5.37 21.96 35.69
N ALA A 33 4.66 22.44 34.66
CA ALA A 33 4.56 23.87 34.34
C ALA A 33 4.13 24.78 35.50
N ASP A 34 3.48 24.26 36.55
CA ASP A 34 3.03 25.05 37.70
C ASP A 34 3.47 24.51 39.09
N SER A 35 4.47 23.62 39.16
CA SER A 35 4.99 23.13 40.46
C SER A 35 6.23 23.89 40.93
N PRO A 36 6.33 24.29 42.22
CA PRO A 36 7.49 25.01 42.77
C PRO A 36 8.74 24.13 42.97
N ILE A 37 8.79 22.91 42.41
CA ILE A 37 9.80 21.88 42.68
C ILE A 37 10.47 21.47 41.36
N SER A 38 11.80 21.29 41.37
CA SER A 38 12.54 20.88 40.17
C SER A 38 12.25 19.43 39.78
N ALA A 39 12.34 19.11 38.48
CA ALA A 39 12.14 17.75 37.95
C ALA A 39 13.08 16.70 38.58
N ALA A 40 14.27 17.12 39.02
CA ALA A 40 15.24 16.25 39.68
C ALA A 40 14.84 15.88 41.13
N ASP A 41 14.09 16.76 41.80
CA ASP A 41 13.62 16.54 43.17
C ASP A 41 12.31 15.75 43.21
N ALA A 42 11.45 15.89 42.19
CA ALA A 42 10.24 15.10 42.03
C ALA A 42 10.53 13.60 41.80
N ALA A 43 11.59 13.28 41.04
CA ALA A 43 12.02 11.90 40.80
C ALA A 43 12.49 11.16 42.06
N ARG A 44 12.89 11.89 43.11
CA ARG A 44 13.32 11.32 44.41
C ARG A 44 12.15 10.98 45.34
N GLN A 45 10.94 11.41 45.03
CA GLN A 45 9.74 11.17 45.84
C GLN A 45 8.89 10.00 45.34
N ILE A 46 9.29 9.33 44.25
CA ILE A 46 8.58 8.16 43.73
C ILE A 46 8.92 6.94 44.62
N PRO A 47 7.94 6.30 45.28
CA PRO A 47 8.18 5.08 46.05
C PRO A 47 8.80 4.00 45.17
N ALA A 48 9.83 3.31 45.66
CA ALA A 48 10.57 2.28 44.90
C ALA A 48 9.66 1.15 44.38
N GLU A 49 8.53 0.92 45.06
CA GLU A 49 7.47 -0.03 44.70
C GLU A 49 6.69 0.34 43.43
N CYS A 50 6.63 1.63 43.04
CA CYS A 50 6.04 2.03 41.75
C CYS A 50 7.04 1.87 40.57
N LEU A 51 8.36 1.74 40.83
CA LEU A 51 9.39 1.47 39.82
C LEU A 51 9.52 -0.03 39.47
N ALA A 52 8.96 -0.92 40.28
CA ALA A 52 9.19 -2.37 40.20
C ALA A 52 8.06 -3.19 39.52
N SER A 53 7.01 -2.53 39.01
CA SER A 53 5.95 -3.23 38.27
C SER A 53 6.27 -3.27 36.77
N PRO A 54 6.30 -4.44 36.12
CA PRO A 54 6.36 -4.49 34.66
C PRO A 54 5.10 -3.83 34.13
N ILE A 55 5.29 -2.78 33.32
CA ILE A 55 4.22 -2.16 32.55
C ILE A 55 3.57 -3.29 31.75
N PRO A 56 2.29 -3.64 31.98
CA PRO A 56 1.64 -4.63 31.15
C PRO A 56 1.71 -4.12 29.70
N PRO A 57 2.07 -4.96 28.72
CA PRO A 57 2.06 -4.53 27.33
C PRO A 57 0.68 -3.94 27.05
N ILE A 58 0.67 -2.72 26.50
CA ILE A 58 -0.55 -2.13 25.97
C ILE A 58 -1.12 -3.20 25.03
N PRO A 59 -2.32 -3.75 25.25
CA PRO A 59 -2.93 -4.63 24.25
C PRO A 59 -2.93 -3.80 22.98
N ALA A 60 -2.28 -4.29 21.92
CA ALA A 60 -2.05 -3.55 20.68
C ALA A 60 -3.30 -2.72 20.39
N GLY A 61 -3.23 -1.44 20.75
CA GLY A 61 -4.39 -0.58 20.68
C GLY A 61 -4.71 -0.54 19.21
N ASP A 62 -5.98 -0.80 18.86
CA ASP A 62 -6.48 -0.64 17.52
C ASP A 62 -5.89 0.65 16.95
N THR A 63 -4.84 0.50 16.14
CA THR A 63 -4.31 1.61 15.37
C THR A 63 -5.51 2.06 14.59
N VAL A 64 -5.98 3.29 14.83
CA VAL A 64 -6.93 3.93 13.92
C VAL A 64 -6.28 3.78 12.56
N SER A 65 -6.78 2.82 11.78
CA SER A 65 -6.05 2.34 10.63
C SER A 65 -6.07 3.49 9.65
N ALA A 66 -4.91 4.09 9.42
CA ALA A 66 -4.80 5.17 8.46
C ALA A 66 -5.35 4.65 7.13
N THR A 67 -6.19 5.44 6.46
CA THR A 67 -6.76 5.06 5.17
C THR A 67 -5.63 4.56 4.25
N PRO A 68 -5.75 3.35 3.67
CA PRO A 68 -4.68 2.79 2.86
C PRO A 68 -4.27 3.74 1.74
N THR A 69 -2.96 3.86 1.51
CA THR A 69 -2.44 4.67 0.40
C THR A 69 -2.62 3.90 -0.91
N VAL A 70 -3.28 4.51 -1.90
CA VAL A 70 -3.37 3.93 -3.24
C VAL A 70 -2.11 4.30 -4.03
N LEU A 71 -1.38 3.27 -4.47
CA LEU A 71 -0.22 3.41 -5.32
C LEU A 71 -0.58 3.01 -6.76
N ILE A 72 -0.49 3.98 -7.66
CA ILE A 72 -0.69 3.83 -9.10
C ILE A 72 0.61 3.33 -9.72
N LEU A 73 0.56 2.20 -10.44
CA LEU A 73 1.68 1.56 -11.12
C LEU A 73 1.42 1.55 -12.65
N PRO A 74 1.88 2.58 -13.38
CA PRO A 74 1.78 2.61 -14.84
C PRO A 74 2.60 1.51 -15.52
N GLY A 75 2.25 1.25 -16.78
CA GLY A 75 3.02 0.38 -17.67
C GLY A 75 4.17 1.09 -18.38
N TRP A 76 4.68 0.42 -19.41
CA TRP A 76 5.66 1.00 -20.35
C TRP A 76 5.11 2.30 -20.95
N GLN A 77 5.99 3.30 -21.11
CA GLN A 77 5.66 4.65 -21.60
C GLN A 77 4.75 5.49 -20.66
N ASN A 78 4.51 5.02 -19.44
CA ASN A 78 3.71 5.69 -18.42
C ASN A 78 2.23 5.85 -18.83
N SER A 79 1.41 6.38 -17.92
CA SER A 79 0.02 6.72 -18.17
C SER A 79 -0.08 8.19 -18.58
N GLY A 80 -0.49 8.44 -19.83
CA GLY A 80 -0.73 9.79 -20.34
C GLY A 80 -1.85 10.54 -19.62
N ALA A 81 -2.01 11.84 -19.87
CA ALA A 81 -2.92 12.72 -19.11
C ALA A 81 -4.39 12.25 -19.08
N GLU A 82 -4.85 11.63 -20.17
CA GLU A 82 -6.23 11.15 -20.35
C GLU A 82 -6.46 9.72 -19.83
N HIS A 83 -5.39 9.02 -19.46
CA HIS A 83 -5.46 7.68 -18.90
C HIS A 83 -6.21 7.70 -17.55
N TRP A 84 -7.01 6.68 -17.28
CA TRP A 84 -7.80 6.57 -16.05
C TRP A 84 -6.94 6.63 -14.77
N GLN A 85 -5.73 6.05 -14.78
CA GLN A 85 -4.75 6.19 -13.69
C GLN A 85 -4.40 7.68 -13.41
N SER A 86 -4.07 8.45 -14.44
CA SER A 86 -3.77 9.89 -14.31
C SER A 86 -4.99 10.70 -13.83
N ARG A 87 -6.19 10.27 -14.22
CA ARG A 87 -7.45 10.88 -13.75
C ARG A 87 -7.65 10.59 -12.25
N TRP A 88 -7.39 9.37 -11.80
CA TRP A 88 -7.50 9.00 -10.39
C TRP A 88 -6.52 9.76 -9.51
N GLU A 89 -5.30 10.03 -9.96
CA GLU A 89 -4.36 10.89 -9.23
C GLU A 89 -4.95 12.28 -8.99
N ARG A 90 -5.54 12.90 -10.02
CA ARG A 90 -6.15 14.23 -9.91
C ARG A 90 -7.43 14.24 -9.07
N LEU A 91 -8.27 13.21 -9.21
CA LEU A 91 -9.59 13.15 -8.59
C LEU A 91 -9.56 12.66 -7.14
N HIS A 92 -8.60 11.81 -6.81
CA HIS A 92 -8.58 11.10 -5.53
C HIS A 92 -7.30 11.32 -4.72
N GLY A 93 -6.27 11.93 -5.31
CA GLY A 93 -4.96 12.06 -4.66
C GLY A 93 -4.22 10.72 -4.55
N ASP A 94 -4.62 9.72 -5.35
CA ASP A 94 -3.87 8.48 -5.50
C ASP A 94 -2.43 8.81 -5.96
N ARG A 95 -1.43 8.04 -5.52
CA ARG A 95 -0.01 8.38 -5.73
C ARG A 95 0.61 7.52 -6.82
N ARG A 96 1.16 8.14 -7.86
CA ARG A 96 1.99 7.44 -8.86
C ARG A 96 3.35 7.05 -8.30
N VAL A 97 3.73 5.80 -8.52
CA VAL A 97 5.11 5.34 -8.32
C VAL A 97 5.93 5.77 -9.52
N GLU A 98 6.76 6.78 -9.35
CA GLU A 98 7.64 7.27 -10.40
C GLU A 98 8.74 6.26 -10.72
N GLN A 99 9.05 6.14 -12.01
CA GLN A 99 10.05 5.20 -12.51
C GLN A 99 11.22 5.94 -13.15
N ARG A 100 12.42 5.37 -13.00
CA ARG A 100 13.67 5.97 -13.49
C ARG A 100 13.65 6.23 -15.00
N ASP A 101 13.10 5.28 -15.76
CA ASP A 101 12.95 5.38 -17.20
C ASP A 101 11.70 4.62 -17.63
N TRP A 102 10.76 5.34 -18.25
CA TRP A 102 9.50 4.81 -18.75
C TRP A 102 9.62 4.12 -20.12
N PHE A 103 10.66 4.44 -20.89
CA PHE A 103 10.86 3.95 -22.26
C PHE A 103 11.84 2.79 -22.33
N ALA A 104 12.85 2.76 -21.46
CA ALA A 104 13.80 1.66 -21.31
C ALA A 104 13.72 1.05 -19.90
N PRO A 105 12.59 0.41 -19.55
CA PRO A 105 12.33 -0.03 -18.19
C PRO A 105 13.32 -1.11 -17.76
N LYS A 106 13.75 -1.01 -16.51
CA LYS A 106 14.65 -1.98 -15.87
C LYS A 106 13.96 -2.51 -14.63
N ARG A 107 13.74 -3.82 -14.61
CA ARG A 107 12.98 -4.51 -13.57
C ARG A 107 13.53 -4.20 -12.18
N ALA A 108 14.85 -4.27 -12.01
CA ALA A 108 15.48 -4.03 -10.72
C ALA A 108 15.23 -2.61 -10.19
N ASP A 109 15.34 -1.60 -11.06
CA ASP A 109 15.05 -0.21 -10.70
C ASP A 109 13.57 -0.01 -10.36
N TRP A 110 12.68 -0.61 -11.16
CA TRP A 110 11.26 -0.46 -10.95
C TRP A 110 10.78 -1.14 -9.66
N VAL A 111 11.31 -2.32 -9.35
CA VAL A 111 11.06 -3.03 -8.10
C VAL A 111 11.58 -2.22 -6.91
N ALA A 112 12.77 -1.61 -7.03
CA ALA A 112 13.33 -0.77 -5.97
C ALA A 112 12.49 0.51 -5.74
N ALA A 113 11.96 1.12 -6.81
CA ALA A 113 11.08 2.28 -6.71
C ALA A 113 9.76 1.93 -5.98
N LEU A 114 9.13 0.81 -6.35
CA LEU A 114 7.92 0.34 -5.66
C LEU A 114 8.21 0.00 -4.19
N GLU A 115 9.32 -0.66 -3.89
CA GLU A 115 9.73 -0.97 -2.52
C GLU A 115 9.90 0.30 -1.67
N ALA A 116 10.51 1.34 -2.24
CA ALA A 116 10.69 2.63 -1.57
C ALA A 116 9.35 3.31 -1.28
N GLU A 117 8.43 3.35 -2.25
CA GLU A 117 7.10 3.96 -2.07
C GLU A 117 6.25 3.20 -1.05
N VAL A 118 6.24 1.87 -1.09
CA VAL A 118 5.55 1.05 -0.08
C VAL A 118 6.18 1.25 1.30
N SER A 119 7.51 1.33 1.39
CA SER A 119 8.18 1.59 2.67
C SER A 119 7.85 2.98 3.23
N ALA A 120 7.74 3.99 2.38
CA ALA A 120 7.46 5.38 2.75
C ALA A 120 5.97 5.64 3.04
N ALA A 121 5.06 4.76 2.62
CA ALA A 121 3.65 4.88 2.94
C ALA A 121 3.42 4.84 4.46
N PRO A 122 2.55 5.71 5.02
CA PRO A 122 2.32 5.79 6.48
C PRO A 122 1.56 4.59 7.05
N GLY A 123 0.95 3.76 6.20
CA GLY A 123 0.15 2.60 6.60
C GLY A 123 0.06 1.57 5.49
N ASP A 124 -1.02 0.80 5.48
CA ASP A 124 -1.27 -0.17 4.42
C ASP A 124 -1.37 0.50 3.04
N VAL A 125 -1.16 -0.30 1.99
CA VAL A 125 -1.23 0.16 0.60
C VAL A 125 -2.22 -0.65 -0.21
N ILE A 126 -2.74 -0.04 -1.28
CA ILE A 126 -3.47 -0.71 -2.35
C ILE A 126 -2.71 -0.46 -3.65
N LEU A 127 -2.47 -1.51 -4.44
CA LEU A 127 -1.76 -1.40 -5.71
C LEU A 127 -2.76 -1.31 -6.86
N VAL A 128 -2.57 -0.34 -7.75
CA VAL A 128 -3.41 -0.17 -8.95
C VAL A 128 -2.49 -0.15 -10.15
N ALA A 129 -2.32 -1.32 -10.75
CA ALA A 129 -1.35 -1.58 -11.78
C ALA A 129 -1.99 -1.69 -13.16
N HIS A 130 -1.31 -1.14 -14.18
CA HIS A 130 -1.69 -1.29 -15.58
C HIS A 130 -0.53 -1.86 -16.37
N SER A 131 -0.83 -2.78 -17.28
CA SER A 131 0.13 -3.34 -18.23
C SER A 131 1.40 -3.84 -17.55
N LEU A 132 2.58 -3.34 -17.91
CA LEU A 132 3.87 -3.72 -17.30
C LEU A 132 3.89 -3.53 -15.77
N GLY A 133 3.09 -2.60 -15.23
CA GLY A 133 2.91 -2.40 -13.79
C GLY A 133 2.35 -3.65 -13.09
N CYS A 134 1.55 -4.48 -13.78
CA CYS A 134 1.07 -5.75 -13.25
C CYS A 134 2.22 -6.74 -13.07
N VAL A 135 3.11 -6.83 -14.07
CA VAL A 135 4.30 -7.69 -14.01
C VAL A 135 5.30 -7.18 -12.98
N LEU A 136 5.45 -5.86 -12.83
CA LEU A 136 6.19 -5.24 -11.73
C LEU A 136 5.63 -5.69 -10.37
N THR A 137 4.31 -5.65 -10.19
CA THR A 137 3.65 -6.07 -8.95
C THR A 137 3.99 -7.51 -8.59
N ALA A 138 3.94 -8.43 -9.57
CA ALA A 138 4.29 -9.83 -9.37
C ALA A 138 5.77 -10.02 -9.01
N HIS A 139 6.69 -9.32 -9.67
CA HIS A 139 8.13 -9.37 -9.36
C HIS A 139 8.44 -8.82 -7.97
N TRP A 140 7.84 -7.70 -7.61
CA TRP A 140 8.04 -7.08 -6.31
C TRP A 140 7.48 -7.97 -5.18
N ALA A 141 6.26 -8.46 -5.33
CA ALA A 141 5.61 -9.33 -4.35
C ALA A 141 6.35 -10.67 -4.16
N ALA A 142 7.09 -11.11 -5.18
CA ALA A 142 7.90 -12.33 -5.11
C ALA A 142 9.08 -12.24 -4.12
N THR A 143 9.57 -11.02 -3.86
CA THR A 143 10.81 -10.82 -3.12
C THR A 143 10.64 -9.95 -1.87
N SER A 144 9.57 -9.15 -1.80
CA SER A 144 9.39 -8.18 -0.72
C SER A 144 8.63 -8.76 0.46
N ALA A 145 9.24 -8.71 1.65
CA ALA A 145 8.55 -8.99 2.91
C ALA A 145 7.45 -7.96 3.23
N ARG A 146 7.48 -6.78 2.57
CA ARG A 146 6.47 -5.72 2.75
C ARG A 146 5.17 -6.00 1.99
N ALA A 147 5.11 -7.07 1.20
CA ALA A 147 3.88 -7.50 0.54
C ALA A 147 2.71 -7.75 1.53
N VAL A 148 3.02 -8.03 2.80
CA VAL A 148 2.03 -8.14 3.90
C VAL A 148 1.25 -6.84 4.16
N ARG A 149 1.76 -5.68 3.72
CA ARG A 149 1.09 -4.37 3.85
C ARG A 149 0.09 -4.08 2.73
N VAL A 150 0.02 -4.95 1.72
CA VAL A 150 -0.90 -4.77 0.58
C VAL A 150 -2.27 -5.31 0.94
N ARG A 151 -3.28 -4.44 0.93
CA ARG A 151 -4.67 -4.80 1.23
C ARG A 151 -5.41 -5.38 0.03
N GLY A 152 -4.99 -4.97 -1.16
CA GLY A 152 -5.32 -5.64 -2.40
C GLY A 152 -4.64 -5.00 -3.60
N ALA A 153 -4.78 -5.66 -4.75
CA ALA A 153 -4.25 -5.16 -6.01
C ALA A 153 -5.28 -5.24 -7.14
N LEU A 154 -5.47 -4.13 -7.85
CA LEU A 154 -6.15 -4.10 -9.15
C LEU A 154 -5.09 -4.22 -10.25
N LEU A 155 -5.12 -5.30 -11.01
CA LEU A 155 -4.17 -5.61 -12.09
C LEU A 155 -4.89 -5.52 -13.42
N VAL A 156 -4.63 -4.47 -14.20
CA VAL A 156 -5.35 -4.18 -15.43
C VAL A 156 -4.48 -4.47 -16.65
N ALA A 157 -4.98 -5.29 -17.57
CA ALA A 157 -4.38 -5.57 -18.88
C ALA A 157 -2.89 -6.03 -18.82
N PRO A 158 -2.51 -7.03 -17.99
CA PRO A 158 -1.13 -7.50 -17.95
C PRO A 158 -0.68 -7.98 -19.34
N PRO A 159 0.52 -7.59 -19.81
CA PRO A 159 1.01 -8.00 -21.11
C PRO A 159 1.53 -9.44 -21.07
N GLN A 160 1.24 -10.19 -22.11
CA GLN A 160 1.78 -11.53 -22.32
C GLN A 160 3.22 -11.40 -22.86
N LEU A 161 4.18 -11.26 -21.95
CA LEU A 161 5.57 -10.98 -22.32
C LEU A 161 6.24 -12.12 -23.10
N ASP A 162 5.64 -13.31 -23.19
CA ASP A 162 6.25 -14.46 -23.83
C ASP A 162 6.13 -14.53 -25.36
N ARG A 163 5.27 -13.69 -25.94
CA ARG A 163 5.02 -13.61 -27.38
C ARG A 163 6.24 -13.13 -28.17
N ALA A 164 6.26 -13.47 -29.46
CA ALA A 164 7.34 -13.13 -30.38
C ALA A 164 7.31 -11.66 -30.86
N ASP A 165 6.13 -11.03 -30.83
CA ASP A 165 5.90 -9.64 -31.25
C ASP A 165 6.11 -8.62 -30.11
N MET A 166 6.60 -9.06 -28.96
CA MET A 166 6.81 -8.20 -27.80
C MET A 166 7.98 -7.21 -28.00
N PRO A 167 7.79 -5.92 -27.64
CA PRO A 167 8.86 -4.95 -27.71
C PRO A 167 10.12 -5.39 -26.93
N PRO A 168 11.33 -5.27 -27.51
CA PRO A 168 12.57 -5.70 -26.86
C PRO A 168 12.87 -4.95 -25.56
N GLU A 169 12.34 -3.73 -25.39
CA GLU A 169 12.43 -2.92 -24.17
C GLU A 169 11.85 -3.64 -22.95
N LEU A 170 10.91 -4.56 -23.16
CA LEU A 170 10.21 -5.29 -22.10
C LEU A 170 10.87 -6.62 -21.73
N ALA A 171 11.93 -7.02 -22.44
CA ALA A 171 12.62 -8.30 -22.24
C ALA A 171 13.16 -8.48 -20.81
N ASP A 172 13.59 -7.39 -20.16
CA ASP A 172 14.15 -7.41 -18.80
C ASP A 172 13.12 -7.84 -17.73
N PHE A 173 11.83 -7.74 -18.03
CA PHE A 173 10.76 -8.19 -17.13
C PHE A 173 10.47 -9.68 -17.24
N ARG A 174 11.13 -10.42 -18.16
CA ARG A 174 11.03 -11.89 -18.25
C ARG A 174 12.06 -12.56 -17.30
N PRO A 175 11.75 -13.78 -16.81
CA PRO A 175 10.45 -14.44 -16.87
C PRO A 175 9.40 -13.76 -15.96
N ILE A 176 8.12 -13.89 -16.30
CA ILE A 176 7.02 -13.45 -15.42
C ILE A 176 6.92 -14.41 -14.23
N PRO A 177 6.86 -13.95 -12.97
CA PRO A 177 6.70 -14.82 -11.80
C PRO A 177 5.41 -15.65 -11.86
N GLN A 178 5.55 -16.96 -11.62
CA GLN A 178 4.47 -17.95 -11.74
C GLN A 178 3.94 -18.42 -10.38
N GLN A 179 3.86 -17.50 -9.41
CA GLN A 179 3.41 -17.80 -8.05
C GLN A 179 2.22 -16.93 -7.65
N ARG A 180 1.40 -17.44 -6.73
CA ARG A 180 0.27 -16.70 -6.17
C ARG A 180 0.74 -15.44 -5.46
N LEU A 181 0.00 -14.35 -5.64
CA LEU A 181 0.23 -13.12 -4.89
C LEU A 181 -0.14 -13.35 -3.41
N PRO A 182 0.63 -12.80 -2.46
CA PRO A 182 0.39 -12.99 -1.04
C PRO A 182 -0.73 -12.07 -0.47
N PHE A 183 -1.54 -11.47 -1.34
CA PHE A 183 -2.63 -10.55 -1.02
C PHE A 183 -3.78 -10.70 -2.02
N PRO A 184 -5.02 -10.28 -1.67
CA PRO A 184 -6.15 -10.30 -2.59
C PRO A 184 -5.87 -9.48 -3.86
N ALA A 185 -6.27 -9.99 -5.01
CA ALA A 185 -6.10 -9.28 -6.27
C ALA A 185 -7.28 -9.51 -7.21
N VAL A 186 -7.55 -8.51 -8.06
CA VAL A 186 -8.47 -8.61 -9.19
C VAL A 186 -7.69 -8.35 -10.46
N LEU A 187 -7.78 -9.25 -11.44
CA LEU A 187 -7.17 -9.08 -12.75
C LEU A 187 -8.26 -8.75 -13.77
N VAL A 188 -8.20 -7.54 -14.32
CA VAL A 188 -9.11 -7.06 -15.37
C VAL A 188 -8.43 -7.21 -16.72
N PHE A 189 -9.08 -7.86 -17.68
CA PHE A 189 -8.56 -8.05 -19.03
C PHE A 189 -9.61 -7.78 -20.11
N SER A 190 -9.11 -7.45 -21.31
CA SER A 190 -9.90 -7.20 -22.50
C SER A 190 -9.82 -8.38 -23.47
N THR A 191 -10.86 -8.59 -24.27
CA THR A 191 -10.87 -9.68 -25.27
C THR A 191 -10.12 -9.35 -26.56
N ASP A 192 -9.83 -8.07 -26.80
CA ASP A 192 -9.14 -7.55 -27.99
C ASP A 192 -7.88 -6.74 -27.61
N ASP A 193 -7.23 -7.09 -26.50
CA ASP A 193 -5.95 -6.49 -26.10
C ASP A 193 -4.84 -6.86 -27.10
N PRO A 194 -4.16 -5.89 -27.74
CA PRO A 194 -3.07 -6.19 -28.67
C PRO A 194 -1.82 -6.81 -28.00
N PHE A 195 -1.66 -6.69 -26.68
CA PHE A 195 -0.50 -7.15 -25.93
C PHE A 195 -0.72 -8.45 -25.16
N SER A 196 -1.96 -8.98 -25.15
CA SER A 196 -2.28 -10.20 -24.42
C SER A 196 -3.46 -10.94 -25.04
N ASP A 197 -3.38 -12.26 -25.10
CA ASP A 197 -4.54 -13.07 -25.42
C ASP A 197 -5.46 -13.19 -24.19
N ALA A 198 -6.78 -13.16 -24.40
CA ALA A 198 -7.76 -13.23 -23.30
C ALA A 198 -7.65 -14.53 -22.50
N ALA A 199 -7.41 -15.66 -23.19
CA ALA A 199 -7.21 -16.96 -22.56
C ALA A 199 -5.93 -16.99 -21.70
N TRP A 200 -4.86 -16.33 -22.17
CA TRP A 200 -3.64 -16.18 -21.39
C TRP A 200 -3.88 -15.33 -20.14
N SER A 201 -4.55 -14.18 -20.29
CA SER A 201 -4.89 -13.30 -19.16
C SER A 201 -5.72 -14.02 -18.09
N HIS A 202 -6.71 -14.82 -18.49
CA HIS A 202 -7.49 -15.64 -17.57
C HIS A 202 -6.61 -16.66 -16.83
N SER A 203 -5.77 -17.41 -17.55
CA SER A 203 -4.84 -18.37 -16.94
C SER A 203 -3.84 -17.67 -16.01
N GLN A 204 -3.37 -16.49 -16.37
CA GLN A 204 -2.46 -15.71 -15.54
C GLN A 204 -3.13 -15.23 -14.24
N ALA A 205 -4.43 -14.92 -14.28
CA ALA A 205 -5.23 -14.64 -13.07
C ALA A 205 -5.24 -15.85 -12.12
N GLU A 206 -5.47 -17.06 -12.65
CA GLU A 206 -5.46 -18.29 -11.85
C GLU A 206 -4.08 -18.55 -11.21
N THR A 207 -3.01 -18.38 -11.98
CA THR A 207 -1.62 -18.52 -11.51
C THR A 207 -1.30 -17.54 -10.38
N TRP A 208 -1.68 -16.28 -10.53
CA TRP A 208 -1.48 -15.26 -9.50
C TRP A 208 -2.50 -15.34 -8.35
N GLY A 209 -3.54 -16.16 -8.50
CA GLY A 209 -4.63 -16.25 -7.52
C GLY A 209 -5.52 -15.02 -7.45
N ALA A 210 -5.60 -14.25 -8.54
CA ALA A 210 -6.46 -13.09 -8.68
C ALA A 210 -7.85 -13.48 -9.19
N GLU A 211 -8.88 -12.73 -8.79
CA GLU A 211 -10.22 -12.84 -9.38
C GLU A 211 -10.22 -12.29 -10.82
N PRO A 212 -10.57 -13.09 -11.84
CA PRO A 212 -10.59 -12.63 -13.22
C PRO A 212 -11.86 -11.81 -13.54
N VAL A 213 -11.69 -10.66 -14.17
CA VAL A 213 -12.77 -9.82 -14.69
C VAL A 213 -12.55 -9.56 -16.18
N ASN A 214 -13.45 -10.10 -17.01
CA ASN A 214 -13.45 -9.84 -18.45
C ASN A 214 -14.27 -8.56 -18.75
N LEU A 215 -13.62 -7.55 -19.33
CA LEU A 215 -14.23 -6.25 -19.65
C LEU A 215 -14.85 -6.21 -21.07
N GLY A 216 -14.84 -7.34 -21.79
CA GLY A 216 -15.19 -7.40 -23.20
C GLY A 216 -14.12 -6.74 -24.08
N ALA A 217 -14.51 -6.29 -25.27
CA ALA A 217 -13.62 -5.63 -26.22
C ALA A 217 -13.38 -4.17 -25.82
N ARG A 218 -12.22 -3.90 -25.22
CA ARG A 218 -11.79 -2.60 -24.67
C ARG A 218 -10.33 -2.27 -24.97
N GLY A 219 -9.73 -2.88 -25.99
CA GLY A 219 -8.33 -2.69 -26.37
C GLY A 219 -7.40 -2.93 -25.19
N HIS A 220 -6.38 -2.10 -25.03
CA HIS A 220 -5.40 -2.20 -23.95
C HIS A 220 -5.86 -1.53 -22.63
N ILE A 221 -7.15 -1.24 -22.48
CA ILE A 221 -7.74 -0.62 -21.27
C ILE A 221 -7.00 0.66 -20.84
N ASN A 222 -6.73 1.51 -21.82
CA ASN A 222 -5.98 2.76 -21.69
C ASN A 222 -6.91 3.97 -21.96
N ALA A 223 -6.35 5.12 -22.32
CA ALA A 223 -7.15 6.32 -22.59
C ALA A 223 -8.10 6.12 -23.79
N GLU A 224 -7.63 5.42 -24.82
CA GLU A 224 -8.37 5.13 -26.06
C GLU A 224 -9.57 4.20 -25.82
N SER A 225 -9.59 3.47 -24.69
CA SER A 225 -10.71 2.60 -24.30
C SER A 225 -11.97 3.35 -23.88
N GLY A 226 -11.88 4.67 -23.66
CA GLY A 226 -13.03 5.54 -23.39
C GLY A 226 -13.66 5.34 -22.01
N LEU A 227 -12.90 4.85 -21.03
CA LEU A 227 -13.39 4.56 -19.67
C LEU A 227 -13.46 5.81 -18.77
N GLY A 228 -12.77 6.89 -19.14
CA GLY A 228 -12.75 8.14 -18.38
C GLY A 228 -12.26 7.91 -16.95
N ASP A 229 -13.09 8.27 -15.97
CA ASP A 229 -12.77 8.16 -14.54
C ASP A 229 -13.05 6.75 -13.97
N TRP A 230 -13.61 5.85 -14.79
CA TRP A 230 -13.78 4.42 -14.53
C TRP A 230 -14.31 4.04 -13.12
N PRO A 231 -15.56 4.44 -12.78
CA PRO A 231 -16.11 4.23 -11.44
C PRO A 231 -16.25 2.75 -11.04
N GLU A 232 -16.42 1.85 -12.00
CA GLU A 232 -16.53 0.40 -11.75
C GLU A 232 -15.23 -0.17 -11.18
N ALA A 233 -14.08 0.19 -11.76
CA ALA A 233 -12.78 -0.20 -11.22
C ALA A 233 -12.50 0.47 -9.88
N ARG A 234 -12.92 1.73 -9.71
CA ARG A 234 -12.78 2.44 -8.43
C ARG A 234 -13.59 1.77 -7.33
N ALA A 235 -14.77 1.22 -7.63
CA ALA A 235 -15.59 0.50 -6.67
C ALA A 235 -14.91 -0.79 -6.17
N ILE A 236 -14.08 -1.45 -6.99
CA ILE A 236 -13.26 -2.59 -6.57
C ILE A 236 -12.23 -2.14 -5.53
N VAL A 237 -11.46 -1.11 -5.86
CA VAL A 237 -10.44 -0.52 -4.96
C VAL A 237 -11.06 -0.06 -3.63
N ALA A 238 -12.25 0.53 -3.68
CA ALA A 238 -12.96 1.03 -2.51
C ALA A 238 -13.36 -0.07 -1.52
N LYS A 239 -13.41 -1.36 -1.92
CA LYS A 239 -13.65 -2.48 -0.99
C LYS A 239 -12.48 -2.59 0.00
N TRP A 240 -11.24 -2.60 -0.51
CA TRP A 240 -10.04 -2.69 0.31
C TRP A 240 -9.74 -1.43 1.14
N MET A 241 -10.37 -0.30 0.80
CA MET A 241 -10.30 0.92 1.61
C MET A 241 -11.20 0.87 2.85
N LYS A 242 -12.32 0.12 2.79
CA LYS A 242 -13.40 0.16 3.79
C LYS A 242 -13.33 -0.95 4.83
N ASP A 243 -12.48 -1.96 4.64
CA ASP A 243 -12.32 -3.09 5.56
C ASP A 243 -11.53 -2.69 6.84
N LEU A 244 -11.82 -1.51 7.40
CA LEU A 244 -11.32 -0.98 8.66
C LEU A 244 -12.40 -1.13 9.74
N ILE A 245 -12.89 -2.35 9.96
CA ILE A 245 -13.84 -2.63 11.05
C ILE A 245 -13.53 -4.01 11.63
#